data_AF-A0A8T3UD53-F1
#
_entry.id   AF-A0A8T3UD53-F1
#
_cell.length_a   1.000
_cell.length_b   1.000
_cell.length_c   1.000
_cell.angle_alpha   90.00
_cell.angle_beta   90.00
_cell.angle_gamma   90.00
#
_symmetry.space_group_name_H-M   'P 1'
#
loop_
_entity.id
_entity.type
_entity.pdbx_description
1 polymer ?
#
loop_
_entity_poly.entity_id
_entity_poly.type
_entity_poly.pdbx_seq_one_letter_code
_entity_poly.pdbx_strand_id
1 'polypeptide(L)'
;MNKIRPFIKWAGGKGSLLSQISKFYPIELINGEIDTYIEPFLGGGAVLIDILQKYPIKKAYAFDINEDLINAFNCVKNHPEEMIAELDKIQNEYIPYSENKRKEY
;
A
#
# COMPACT_ATOMS: atom_id res chain seq x y z
N MET A 1 -13.68 1.80 -12.99
CA MET A 1 -12.75 2.47 -12.06
C MET A 1 -11.41 1.76 -12.11
N ASN A 2 -10.31 2.50 -11.97
CA ASN A 2 -8.96 1.93 -11.95
C ASN A 2 -8.73 1.18 -10.62
N LYS A 3 -8.18 -0.04 -10.70
CA LYS A 3 -7.84 -0.85 -9.52
C LYS A 3 -6.62 -0.25 -8.82
N ILE A 4 -6.76 0.08 -7.53
CA ILE A 4 -5.66 0.59 -6.70
C ILE A 4 -4.71 -0.57 -6.40
N ARG A 5 -3.40 -0.29 -6.40
CA ARG A 5 -2.34 -1.27 -6.13
C ARG A 5 -1.40 -0.72 -5.06
N PRO A 6 -0.69 -1.58 -4.33
CA PRO A 6 0.45 -1.18 -3.50
C PRO A 6 1.40 -0.21 -4.23
N PHE A 7 1.80 0.86 -3.55
CA PHE A 7 2.73 1.86 -4.10
C PHE A 7 4.20 1.44 -3.95
N ILE A 8 4.50 0.47 -3.09
CA ILE A 8 5.84 -0.09 -2.88
C ILE A 8 5.94 -1.52 -3.42
N LYS A 9 7.10 -1.85 -3.96
CA LYS A 9 7.48 -3.24 -4.24
C LYS A 9 7.98 -3.87 -2.93
N TRP A 10 7.30 -4.90 -2.47
CA TRP A 10 7.63 -5.58 -1.21
C TRP A 10 7.84 -7.07 -1.42
N ALA A 11 8.87 -7.64 -0.78
CA ALA A 11 9.08 -9.09 -0.79
C ALA A 11 7.88 -9.80 -0.13
N GLY A 12 7.39 -10.88 -0.75
CA GLY A 12 6.19 -11.57 -0.26
C GLY A 12 4.88 -10.80 -0.46
N GLY A 13 4.84 -9.81 -1.36
CA GLY A 13 3.62 -9.08 -1.70
C GLY A 13 2.50 -10.02 -2.15
N LYS A 14 1.39 -10.05 -1.38
CA LYS A 14 0.26 -10.97 -1.61
C LYS A 14 -0.64 -10.61 -2.80
N GLY A 15 -0.21 -9.69 -3.67
CA GLY A 15 -1.01 -9.19 -4.79
C GLY A 15 -1.44 -10.27 -5.80
N SER A 16 -0.57 -11.23 -6.11
CA SER A 16 -0.89 -12.37 -6.98
C SER A 16 -1.83 -13.37 -6.34
N LEU A 17 -1.87 -13.43 -5.00
CA LEU A 17 -2.67 -14.37 -4.22
C LEU A 17 -4.07 -13.82 -3.87
N LEU A 18 -4.38 -12.56 -4.21
CA LEU A 18 -5.65 -11.93 -3.86
C LEU A 18 -6.88 -12.71 -4.36
N SER A 19 -6.80 -13.31 -5.56
CA SER A 19 -7.90 -14.12 -6.11
C SER A 19 -8.17 -15.41 -5.33
N GLN A 20 -7.18 -15.90 -4.59
CA GLN A 20 -7.29 -17.08 -3.73
C GLN A 20 -7.72 -16.66 -2.32
N ILE A 21 -7.08 -15.64 -1.75
CA ILE A 21 -7.35 -15.13 -0.40
C ILE A 21 -8.79 -14.62 -0.28
N SER A 22 -9.28 -13.87 -1.26
CA SER A 22 -10.63 -13.29 -1.23
C SER A 22 -11.77 -14.31 -1.16
N LYS A 23 -11.51 -15.58 -1.51
CA LYS A 23 -12.49 -16.67 -1.36
C LYS A 23 -12.74 -17.05 0.09
N PHE A 24 -11.83 -16.70 0.99
CA PHE A 24 -11.90 -17.00 2.41
C PHE A 24 -12.35 -15.80 3.25
N TYR A 25 -12.73 -14.70 2.61
CA TYR A 25 -13.31 -13.56 3.31
C TYR A 25 -14.64 -13.94 3.97
N PRO A 26 -14.90 -13.48 5.20
CA PRO A 26 -16.15 -13.76 5.90
C PRO A 26 -17.35 -13.17 5.14
N ILE A 27 -18.49 -13.84 5.19
CA ILE A 27 -19.71 -13.39 4.50
C ILE A 27 -20.19 -12.04 5.06
N GLU A 28 -19.94 -11.81 6.35
CA GLU A 28 -20.24 -10.57 7.07
C GLU A 28 -19.46 -9.38 6.47
N LEU A 29 -18.21 -9.59 6.02
CA LEU A 29 -17.47 -8.55 5.29
C LEU A 29 -18.10 -8.27 3.93
N ILE A 30 -18.51 -9.32 3.21
CA ILE A 30 -19.13 -9.21 1.89
C ILE A 30 -20.48 -8.49 1.98
N ASN A 31 -21.24 -8.76 3.04
CA ASN A 31 -22.51 -8.10 3.34
C ASN A 31 -22.34 -6.69 3.92
N GLY A 32 -21.11 -6.26 4.24
CA GLY A 32 -20.83 -4.93 4.79
C GLY A 32 -21.15 -4.78 6.28
N GLU A 33 -21.26 -5.90 7.02
CA GLU A 33 -21.52 -5.95 8.46
C GLU A 33 -20.24 -5.74 9.28
N ILE A 34 -19.07 -6.03 8.70
CA ILE A 34 -17.77 -5.72 9.30
C ILE A 34 -17.39 -4.29 8.96
N ASP A 35 -17.26 -3.45 9.99
CA ASP A 35 -16.88 -2.04 9.82
C ASP A 35 -15.41 -1.74 10.14
N THR A 36 -14.70 -2.70 10.76
CA THR A 36 -13.33 -2.53 11.23
C THR A 36 -12.44 -3.65 10.71
N TYR A 37 -11.36 -3.27 10.03
CA TYR A 37 -10.34 -4.18 9.51
C TYR A 37 -9.03 -4.03 10.28
N ILE A 38 -8.36 -5.16 10.56
CA ILE A 38 -7.08 -5.17 11.26
C ILE A 38 -6.11 -6.05 10.46
N GLU A 39 -4.98 -5.49 10.04
CA GLU A 39 -3.88 -6.20 9.38
C GLU A 39 -2.59 -6.10 10.22
N PRO A 40 -2.25 -7.13 11.01
CA PRO A 40 -1.08 -7.11 11.89
C PRO A 40 0.28 -7.14 11.16
N PHE A 41 0.29 -7.57 9.89
CA PHE A 41 1.47 -7.74 9.07
C PHE A 41 1.25 -7.14 7.69
N LEU A 42 1.37 -5.81 7.62
CA LEU A 42 1.00 -5.02 6.44
C LEU A 42 1.82 -5.42 5.21
N GLY A 43 3.15 -5.49 5.34
CA GLY A 43 4.06 -5.59 4.21
C GLY A 43 3.71 -4.57 3.11
N GLY A 44 3.51 -5.02 1.87
CA GLY A 44 3.08 -4.15 0.77
C GLY A 44 1.63 -3.65 0.82
N GLY A 45 0.82 -4.09 1.78
CA GLY A 45 -0.59 -3.65 1.93
C GLY A 45 -1.53 -4.14 0.82
N ALA A 46 -1.19 -5.22 0.12
CA ALA A 46 -2.01 -5.74 -0.96
C ALA A 46 -3.42 -6.14 -0.51
N VAL A 47 -3.55 -6.73 0.69
CA VAL A 47 -4.83 -7.17 1.24
C VAL A 47 -5.60 -5.97 1.79
N LEU A 48 -4.97 -5.11 2.61
CA LEU A 48 -5.55 -3.83 3.04
C LEU A 48 -6.19 -3.05 1.88
N ILE A 49 -5.43 -2.81 0.81
CA ILE A 49 -5.92 -2.05 -0.35
C ILE A 49 -7.08 -2.78 -1.05
N ASP A 50 -7.01 -4.10 -1.17
CA ASP A 50 -8.09 -4.90 -1.75
C ASP A 50 -9.38 -4.84 -0.92
N ILE A 51 -9.24 -4.85 0.41
CA ILE A 51 -10.35 -4.73 1.35
C ILE A 51 -10.97 -3.33 1.28
N LEU A 52 -10.17 -2.28 1.44
CA LEU A 52 -10.63 -0.89 1.50
C LEU A 52 -11.29 -0.41 0.20
N GLN A 53 -10.85 -0.91 -0.96
CA GLN A 53 -11.43 -0.50 -2.25
C GLN A 53 -12.72 -1.26 -2.61
N LYS A 54 -13.03 -2.37 -1.93
CA LYS A 54 -14.18 -3.25 -2.26
C LYS A 54 -15.29 -3.23 -1.24
N TYR A 55 -14.97 -3.04 0.04
CA TYR A 55 -15.93 -3.19 1.14
C TYR A 55 -16.05 -1.88 1.94
N PRO A 56 -17.21 -1.61 2.55
CA PRO A 56 -17.50 -0.35 3.25
C PRO A 56 -16.87 -0.31 4.66
N ILE A 57 -15.56 -0.53 4.75
CA ILE A 57 -14.80 -0.45 6.00
C ILE A 57 -14.76 1.00 6.50
N LYS A 58 -15.16 1.22 7.75
CA LYS A 58 -15.12 2.52 8.42
C LYS A 58 -13.79 2.80 9.09
N LYS A 59 -13.13 1.76 9.61
CA LYS A 59 -11.85 1.86 10.33
C LYS A 59 -10.92 0.75 9.89
N ALA A 60 -9.66 1.09 9.66
CA ALA A 60 -8.62 0.10 9.40
C ALA A 60 -7.40 0.38 10.26
N TYR A 61 -6.85 -0.69 10.84
CA TYR A 61 -5.62 -0.67 11.61
C TYR A 61 -4.60 -1.54 10.89
N ALA A 62 -3.49 -0.93 10.48
CA ALA A 62 -2.42 -1.59 9.78
C ALA A 62 -1.15 -1.50 10.61
N PHE A 63 -0.51 -2.64 10.85
CA PHE A 63 0.69 -2.75 11.66
C PHE A 63 1.77 -3.51 10.90
N ASP A 64 3.01 -3.18 11.20
CA ASP A 64 4.20 -3.90 10.78
C ASP A 64 5.31 -3.57 11.78
N ILE A 65 6.31 -4.45 11.90
CA ILE A 65 7.48 -4.18 12.75
C ILE A 65 8.44 -3.19 12.09
N ASN A 66 8.38 -3.04 10.77
CA ASN A 66 9.20 -2.09 10.05
C ASN A 66 8.62 -0.68 10.18
N GLU A 67 9.28 0.17 10.97
CA GLU A 67 8.85 1.55 11.22
C GLU A 67 8.88 2.41 9.96
N ASP A 68 9.89 2.27 9.10
CA ASP A 68 10.01 3.02 7.84
C ASP A 68 8.85 2.72 6.90
N LEU A 69 8.42 1.46 6.85
CA LEU A 69 7.24 1.03 6.10
C LEU A 69 5.98 1.72 6.62
N ILE A 70 5.76 1.71 7.93
CA ILE A 70 4.59 2.35 8.55
C ILE A 70 4.63 3.86 8.34
N ASN A 71 5.80 4.48 8.44
CA ASN A 71 6.00 5.90 8.14
C ASN A 71 5.67 6.21 6.68
N ALA A 72 6.10 5.40 5.71
CA ALA A 72 5.77 5.60 4.31
C ALA A 72 4.24 5.55 4.07
N PHE A 73 3.53 4.60 4.68
CA PHE A 73 2.07 4.55 4.60
C PHE A 73 1.39 5.75 5.29
N ASN A 74 1.92 6.22 6.42
CA ASN A 74 1.43 7.42 7.08
C ASN A 74 1.66 8.70 6.26
N CYS A 75 2.78 8.82 5.55
CA CYS A 75 3.03 9.91 4.62
C CYS A 75 2.02 9.90 3.47
N VAL A 76 1.76 8.74 2.85
CA VAL A 76 0.72 8.61 1.83
C VAL A 76 -0.66 9.01 2.37
N LYS A 77 -0.97 8.62 3.61
CA LYS A 77 -2.26 8.90 4.25
C LYS A 77 -2.46 10.39 4.58
N ASN A 78 -1.44 11.04 5.13
CA ASN A 78 -1.58 12.36 5.75
C ASN A 78 -0.96 13.49 4.92
N HIS A 79 0.03 13.21 4.08
CA HIS A 79 0.82 14.17 3.31
C HIS A 79 1.03 13.76 1.84
N PRO A 80 -0.03 13.33 1.10
CA PRO A 80 0.14 12.76 -0.23
C PRO A 80 0.78 13.74 -1.23
N GLU A 81 0.36 15.01 -1.23
CA GLU A 81 0.87 16.03 -2.15
C GLU A 81 2.34 16.38 -1.88
N GLU A 82 2.73 16.46 -0.59
CA GLU A 82 4.11 16.70 -0.20
C GLU A 82 5.00 15.53 -0.61
N MET A 83 4.54 14.30 -0.38
CA MET A 83 5.25 13.09 -0.80
C MET A 83 5.42 13.03 -2.32
N ILE A 84 4.38 13.36 -3.09
CA ILE A 84 4.47 13.43 -4.56
C ILE A 84 5.50 14.49 -4.97
N ALA A 85 5.45 15.68 -4.37
CA ALA A 85 6.38 16.76 -4.71
C ALA A 85 7.85 16.39 -4.44
N GLU A 86 8.15 15.72 -3.32
CA GLU A 86 9.51 15.26 -3.03
C GLU A 86 9.96 14.14 -3.97
N LEU A 87 9.08 13.18 -4.27
CA LEU A 87 9.37 12.10 -5.22
C LEU A 87 9.61 12.64 -6.64
N ASP A 88 8.86 13.66 -7.05
CA ASP A 88 9.03 14.31 -8.36
C ASP A 88 10.38 15.03 -8.46
N LYS A 89 10.86 15.67 -7.39
CA LYS A 89 12.21 16.26 -7.36
C LYS A 89 13.28 15.19 -7.56
N ILE A 90 13.22 14.11 -6.76
CA ILE A 90 14.15 12.98 -6.86
C ILE A 90 14.12 12.38 -8.28
N GLN A 91 12.91 12.18 -8.83
CA GLN A 91 12.74 11.64 -10.18
C GLN A 91 13.39 12.54 -11.24
N ASN A 92 13.15 13.85 -11.17
CA ASN A 92 13.68 14.83 -12.11
C ASN A 92 15.21 14.98 -12.02
N GLU A 93 15.80 14.73 -10.86
CA GLU A 93 17.26 14.67 -10.69
C GLU A 93 17.86 13.35 -11.18
N TYR A 94 17.21 12.23 -10.85
CA TYR A 94 17.72 10.88 -11.10
C TYR A 94 17.60 10.43 -12.57
N ILE A 95 16.47 10.73 -13.23
CA ILE A 95 16.22 10.29 -14.62
C ILE A 95 17.27 10.86 -15.60
N PRO A 96 17.73 12.11 -15.53
CA PRO A 96 18.75 12.61 -16.44
C PRO A 96 20.14 11.98 -16.26
N TYR A 97 20.42 11.31 -15.14
CA TYR A 97 21.75 10.76 -14.87
C TYR A 97 22.13 9.61 -15.80
N SER A 98 23.42 9.53 -16.11
CA SER A 98 24.02 8.37 -16.77
C SER A 98 23.93 7.14 -15.87
N GLU A 99 24.02 5.95 -16.47
CA GLU A 99 23.90 4.69 -15.72
C GLU A 99 24.91 4.58 -14.57
N ASN A 100 26.15 5.05 -14.78
CA ASN A 100 27.17 5.06 -13.73
C ASN A 100 26.78 6.00 -12.59
N LYS A 101 26.31 7.21 -12.89
CA LYS A 101 25.94 8.21 -11.88
C LYS A 101 24.68 7.79 -11.10
N ARG A 102 23.76 7.05 -11.73
CA ARG A 102 22.58 6.47 -11.07
C ARG A 102 22.91 5.37 -10.05
N LYS A 103 24.09 4.75 -10.12
CA LYS A 103 24.55 3.75 -9.13
C LYS A 103 25.13 4.40 -7.88
N GLU A 104 25.53 5.67 -7.97
CA GLU A 104 26.16 6.46 -6.90
C GLU A 104 25.17 7.36 -6.16
N TYR A 105 23.99 7.61 -6.74
CA TYR A 105 22.87 8.32 -6.11
C TYR A 105 22.12 7.41 -5.14
#